data_AF-A0AAN8X347-F1
#
_entry.id   AF-A0AAN8X347-F1
#
_cell.length_a   1.000
_cell.length_b   1.000
_cell.length_c   1.000
_cell.angle_alpha   90.00
_cell.angle_beta   90.00
_cell.angle_gamma   90.00
#
_symmetry.space_group_name_H-M   'P 1'
#
loop_
_entity.id
_entity.type
_entity.pdbx_description
1 polymer ?
#
loop_
_entity_poly.entity_id
_entity_poly.type
_entity_poly.pdbx_seq_one_letter_code
_entity_poly.pdbx_strand_id
1 'polypeptide(L)' 'MVLNARDLGVNILAELSPEMHISDIVRAAYAFLANGRVTFKYMAKEMFRNIYETCVRPRLEYAAPFWNSHLKKHKEKYGK' A
#
# COMPACT_ATOMS: atom_id res chain seq x y z
N MET A 1 -0.57 26.60 10.31
CA MET A 1 -0.17 26.21 8.94
C MET A 1 -0.50 24.72 8.81
N VAL A 2 -1.59 24.40 8.12
CA VAL A 2 -2.14 23.03 8.04
C VAL A 2 -1.44 22.31 6.89
N LEU A 3 -0.73 21.22 7.11
CA LEU A 3 -0.03 20.52 6.02
C LEU A 3 -0.16 18.99 6.12
N ASN A 4 -1.35 18.50 6.43
CA ASN A 4 -1.75 17.13 6.11
C ASN A 4 -3.02 17.22 5.26
N ALA A 5 -2.84 17.26 3.94
CA ALA A 5 -3.94 17.31 2.99
C ALA A 5 -4.15 15.91 2.40
N ARG A 6 -5.39 15.44 2.37
CA ARG A 6 -5.74 14.17 1.71
C ARG A 6 -6.40 14.47 0.39
N ASP A 7 -5.80 14.02 -0.70
CA ASP A 7 -6.35 14.20 -2.05
C ASP A 7 -6.33 12.88 -2.82
N LEU A 8 -7.41 12.56 -3.54
CA LEU A 8 -7.60 11.30 -4.29
C LEU A 8 -7.26 10.01 -3.50
N GLY A 9 -7.31 10.05 -2.17
CA GLY A 9 -6.93 8.93 -1.30
C GLY A 9 -5.45 8.88 -0.91
N VAL A 10 -4.63 9.82 -1.39
CA VAL A 10 -3.23 10.03 -1.04
C VAL A 10 -3.11 11.03 0.11
N ASN A 11 -2.31 10.70 1.12
CA ASN A 11 -1.97 11.66 2.18
C ASN A 11 -0.74 12.46 1.75
N ILE A 12 -0.95 13.74 1.46
CA ILE A 12 0.09 14.72 1.16
C ILE A 12 0.56 15.29 2.49
N LEU A 13 1.72 14.82 2.92
CA LEU A 13 2.36 15.20 4.17
C LEU A 13 3.26 16.41 3.94
N ALA A 14 3.38 17.26 4.96
CA ALA A 14 4.31 18.40 4.96
C ALA A 14 5.75 17.95 4.73
N GLU A 15 6.08 16.79 5.28
CA GLU A 15 7.33 16.08 5.07
C GLU A 15 7.21 15.30 3.76
N LEU A 16 8.19 15.47 2.87
CA LEU A 16 8.28 14.78 1.57
C LEU A 16 8.63 13.27 1.73
N SER A 17 8.07 12.62 2.75
CA SER A 17 8.24 11.21 3.07
C SER A 17 6.93 10.46 2.83
N PRO A 18 6.87 9.55 1.85
CA PRO A 18 5.68 8.74 1.61
C PRO A 18 5.50 7.60 2.64
N GLU A 19 6.41 7.44 3.62
CA GLU A 19 6.47 6.28 4.52
C GLU A 19 5.18 6.06 5.32
N MET A 20 4.61 7.12 5.90
CA MET A 20 3.35 6.99 6.66
C MET A 20 2.20 6.58 5.73
N HIS A 21 2.13 7.17 4.54
CA HIS A 21 1.11 6.83 3.56
C HIS A 21 1.23 5.37 3.06
N ILE A 22 2.45 4.91 2.80
CA ILE A 22 2.75 3.51 2.46
C ILE A 22 2.29 2.58 3.59
N SER A 23 2.65 2.90 4.84
CA SER A 23 2.30 2.10 6.01
C SER A 23 0.78 1.95 6.15
N ASP A 24 0.03 3.04 5.97
CA ASP A 24 -1.43 3.01 6.04
C ASP A 24 -2.08 2.16 4.94
N ILE A 25 -1.60 2.28 3.69
CA ILE A 25 -2.10 1.47 2.56
C ILE A 25 -1.78 -0.01 2.78
N VAL A 26 -0.54 -0.33 3.17
CA VAL A 26 -0.11 -1.71 3.45
C VAL A 26 -0.91 -2.30 4.60
N ARG A 27 -1.14 -1.53 5.67
CA ARG A 27 -1.96 -1.97 6.81
C ARG A 27 -3.39 -2.27 6.38
N ALA A 28 -4.01 -1.41 5.57
CA ALA A 28 -5.37 -1.62 5.08
C ALA A 28 -5.47 -2.84 4.15
N ALA A 29 -4.50 -3.03 3.26
CA ALA A 29 -4.40 -4.18 2.38
C ALA A 29 -4.22 -5.50 3.17
N TYR A 30 -3.36 -5.48 4.19
CA TYR A 30 -3.14 -6.64 5.05
C TYR A 30 -4.37 -6.98 5.89
N ALA A 31 -5.06 -5.98 6.45
CA ALA A 31 -6.31 -6.18 7.18
C ALA A 31 -7.39 -6.85 6.30
N PHE A 32 -7.51 -6.44 5.04
CA PHE A 32 -8.41 -7.08 4.09
C PHE A 32 -8.06 -8.56 3.87
N LEU A 33 -6.78 -8.89 3.69
CA LEU A 33 -6.33 -10.28 3.56
C LEU A 33 -6.59 -11.10 4.83
N ALA A 34 -6.30 -10.54 6.00
CA ALA A 34 -6.54 -11.20 7.28
C ALA A 34 -8.03 -11.51 7.48
N ASN A 35 -8.90 -10.55 7.21
CA ASN A 35 -10.36 -10.73 7.26
C ASN A 35 -10.84 -11.75 6.23
N GLY A 36 -10.28 -11.74 5.02
CA GLY A 36 -10.58 -12.74 3.99
C GLY A 36 -10.21 -14.15 4.45
N ARG A 37 -9.05 -14.34 5.09
CA ARG A 37 -8.63 -15.65 5.63
C ARG A 37 -9.56 -16.16 6.73
N VAL A 38 -10.10 -15.29 7.56
CA VAL A 38 -11.06 -15.67 8.61
C VAL A 38 -12.44 -15.99 8.03
N THR A 39 -12.88 -15.21 7.05
CA THR A 39 -14.22 -15.35 6.45
C THR A 39 -14.32 -16.61 5.58
N PHE A 40 -13.29 -16.91 4.79
CA PHE A 40 -13.27 -18.05 3.89
C PHE A 40 -12.52 -19.22 4.53
N LYS A 41 -13.23 -20.03 5.33
CA LYS A 41 -12.70 -21.23 6.00
C LYS A 41 -12.03 -22.24 5.05
N TYR A 42 -12.49 -22.30 3.80
CA TYR A 42 -11.93 -23.14 2.74
C TYR A 42 -11.60 -22.29 1.52
N MET A 43 -10.47 -21.58 1.58
CA MET A 43 -10.00 -20.77 0.47
C MET A 43 -9.13 -21.60 -0.49
N ALA A 44 -9.66 -21.89 -1.68
CA ALA A 44 -8.87 -22.52 -2.75
C ALA A 44 -7.78 -21.56 -3.27
N LYS A 45 -6.68 -22.11 -3.78
CA LYS A 45 -5.54 -21.33 -4.29
C LYS A 45 -5.96 -20.32 -5.37
N GLU A 46 -6.80 -20.74 -6.32
CA GLU A 46 -7.28 -19.86 -7.40
C GLU A 46 -8.18 -18.74 -6.87
N MET A 47 -8.99 -19.02 -5.84
CA MET A 47 -9.82 -18.00 -5.19
C MET A 47 -8.95 -16.96 -4.47
N PHE A 48 -7.95 -17.40 -3.71
CA PHE A 48 -6.99 -16.48 -3.08
C PHE A 48 -6.29 -15.61 -4.12
N ARG A 49 -5.82 -16.23 -5.22
CA ARG A 49 -5.16 -15.53 -6.32
C ARG A 49 -6.07 -14.44 -6.89
N ASN A 50 -7.32 -14.76 -7.22
CA ASN A 50 -8.28 -13.81 -7.76
C ASN A 50 -8.53 -12.66 -6.78
N ILE A 51 -8.73 -12.95 -5.49
CA ILE A 51 -8.93 -11.92 -4.46
C ILE A 51 -7.70 -11.02 -4.33
N TYR A 52 -6.50 -11.62 -4.33
CA TYR A 52 -5.25 -10.88 -4.24
C TYR A 52 -5.05 -9.96 -5.46
N GLU A 53 -5.20 -10.50 -6.68
CA GLU A 53 -5.01 -9.76 -7.92
C GLU A 53 -6.06 -8.65 -8.13
N THR A 54 -7.30 -8.86 -7.69
CA THR A 54 -8.39 -7.89 -7.90
C THR A 54 -8.51 -6.85 -6.79
N CYS A 55 -8.21 -7.21 -5.54
CA CYS A 55 -8.49 -6.35 -4.39
C CYS A 55 -7.24 -5.80 -3.69
N VAL A 56 -6.17 -6.58 -3.62
CA VAL A 56 -4.96 -6.23 -2.85
C VAL A 56 -3.93 -5.55 -3.75
N ARG A 57 -3.61 -6.17 -4.89
CA ARG A 57 -2.64 -5.66 -5.85
C ARG A 57 -2.96 -4.22 -6.31
N PRO A 58 -4.19 -3.86 -6.72
CA PRO A 58 -4.47 -2.51 -7.19
C PRO A 58 -4.29 -1.45 -6.11
N ARG A 59 -4.55 -1.80 -4.84
CA ARG A 59 -4.35 -0.88 -3.70
C ARG A 59 -2.89 -0.58 -3.45
N LEU A 60 -2.02 -1.57 -3.65
CA LEU A 60 -0.57 -1.42 -3.51
C LEU A 60 0.05 -0.74 -4.75
N GLU A 61 -0.47 -1.02 -5.94
CA GLU A 61 0.10 -0.47 -7.19
C GLU A 61 -0.37 0.96 -7.49
N TYR A 62 -1.56 1.37 -7.01
CA TYR A 62 -2.12 2.70 -7.26
C TYR A 62 -1.14 3.85 -6.94
N ALA A 63 -0.43 3.74 -5.80
CA ALA A 63 0.50 4.76 -5.36
C ALA A 63 1.97 4.44 -5.69
N ALA A 64 2.24 3.40 -6.48
CA ALA A 64 3.60 3.03 -6.88
C ALA A 64 4.38 4.16 -7.57
N PRO A 65 3.78 5.01 -8.44
CA PRO A 65 4.48 6.17 -9.01
C PRO A 65 4.88 7.21 -7.97
N PHE A 66 4.09 7.37 -6.90
CA PHE A 66 4.37 8.30 -5.79
C PHE A 66 5.43 7.76 -4.83
N TRP A 67 5.57 6.44 -4.76
CA TRP A 67 6.56 5.77 -3.90
C TRP A 67 7.93 5.64 -4.57
N ASN A 68 8.13 6.25 -5.74
CA ASN A 68 9.42 6.29 -6.38
C ASN A 68 10.46 6.91 -5.42
N SER A 69 11.62 6.27 -5.32
CA SER A 69 12.66 6.62 -4.36
C SER A 69 13.37 7.93 -4.75
N HIS A 70 12.73 9.05 -4.46
CA HIS A 70 13.30 10.37 -4.77
C HIS A 70 14.44 10.75 -3.80
N LEU A 71 14.45 10.21 -2.59
CA LEU A 71 15.47 10.49 -1.58
C LEU A 71 16.67 9.52 -1.68
N LYS A 72 17.90 10.05 -1.57
CA LYS A 72 19.15 9.27 -1.60
C LYS A 72 19.15 8.08 -0.63
N LYS A 73 18.53 8.22 0.55
CA LYS A 73 18.38 7.16 1.56
C LYS A 73 17.67 5.90 1.05
N HIS A 74 16.75 6.04 0.09
CA HIS A 74 16.03 4.91 -0.52
C HIS A 74 16.79 4.34 -1.72
N LYS A 75 17.66 5.14 -2.36
CA LYS A 75 18.57 4.68 -3.41
C LYS A 75 19.73 3.86 -2.87
N GLU A 76 20.26 4.17 -1.67
CA GLU A 76 21.31 3.34 -1.04
C GLU A 76 20.78 2.01 -0.50
N LYS A 77 19.54 1.96 0.00
CA LYS A 77 18.96 0.73 0.57
C LYS A 77 18.56 -0.31 -0.48
N TYR A 78 18.25 0.12 -1.71
CA TYR A 78 17.78 -0.76 -2.80
C TYR A 78 18.57 -0.58 -4.11
N GLY A 79 19.61 0.25 -4.11
CA GLY A 79 20.52 0.42 -5.22
C GLY A 79 21.43 -0.80 -5.32
N LYS A 80 21.31 -1.50 -6.44
CA LYS A 80 22.37 -2.37 -6.93
C LYS A 80 23.53 -1.53 -7.44
#